data_AF-A0A8J7T449-F1
#
_entry.id   AF-A0A8J7T449-F1
#
_cell.length_a   1.000
_cell.length_b   1.000
_cell.length_c   1.000
_cell.angle_alpha   90.00
_cell.angle_beta   90.00
_cell.angle_gamma   90.00
#
_symmetry.space_group_name_H-M   'P 1'
#
loop_
_entity.id
_entity.type
_entity.pdbx_description
1 polymer ?
#
loop_
_entity_poly.entity_id
_entity_poly.type
_entity_poly.pdbx_seq_one_letter_code
_entity_poly.pdbx_strand_id
1 'polypeptide(L)'
;LVTSLAGAWIAASLSDRVSPLLGWGLALAWAAVATVHDGARLPWDLDIAGIGVLMILAGRVLRRHYPRLQLWIEKPGRALPLAALLLVLLAGLSALNGPTNINGAKFGASGVLFVAAALAGTGMVLLLAARIPPTRLARTISAETLTIFALHIYLVHVASKLPHPASWAGQQLAMVVSAGAVVLLCLPIARILQPVLVRVVTLRSPVARDPGPGVGAPARHPALAER
;
A
#
# COMPACT_ATOMS: atom_id res chain seq x y z
N LEU A 1 11.78 1.87 -6.90
CA LEU A 1 12.18 2.85 -5.84
C LEU A 1 12.04 4.30 -6.32
N VAL A 2 12.75 4.72 -7.37
CA VAL A 2 12.70 6.10 -7.91
C VAL A 2 11.27 6.53 -8.26
N THR A 3 10.52 5.68 -8.96
CA THR A 3 9.09 5.92 -9.29
C THR A 3 8.23 6.12 -8.06
N SER A 4 8.39 5.26 -7.06
CA SER A 4 7.62 5.31 -5.81
C SER A 4 7.93 6.59 -5.03
N LEU A 5 9.19 7.04 -5.03
CA LEU A 5 9.61 8.30 -4.42
C LEU A 5 9.10 9.52 -5.20
N ALA A 6 9.17 9.50 -6.53
CA ALA A 6 8.63 10.55 -7.39
C ALA A 6 7.10 10.65 -7.25
N GLY A 7 6.39 9.53 -7.30
CA GLY A 7 4.94 9.46 -7.07
C GLY A 7 4.56 9.93 -5.67
N ALA A 8 5.29 9.52 -4.62
CA ALA A 8 5.07 10.03 -3.27
C ALA A 8 5.33 11.55 -3.16
N TRP A 9 6.36 12.07 -3.82
CA TRP A 9 6.65 13.50 -3.86
C TRP A 9 5.58 14.30 -4.62
N ILE A 10 5.09 13.77 -5.74
CA ILE A 10 3.99 14.37 -6.50
C ILE A 10 2.71 14.36 -5.67
N ALA A 11 2.34 13.21 -5.09
CA ALA A 11 1.19 13.11 -4.19
C ALA A 11 1.31 14.06 -2.98
N ALA A 12 2.52 14.22 -2.44
CA ALA A 12 2.80 15.19 -1.40
C ALA A 12 2.58 16.63 -1.87
N SER A 13 3.18 17.00 -2.99
CA SER A 13 3.07 18.34 -3.58
C SER A 13 1.63 18.69 -3.95
N LEU A 14 0.88 17.75 -4.53
CA LEU A 14 -0.54 17.92 -4.88
C LEU A 14 -1.40 18.12 -3.62
N SER A 15 -1.16 17.36 -2.56
CA SER A 15 -1.95 17.47 -1.33
C SER A 15 -1.64 18.74 -0.53
N ASP A 16 -0.40 19.23 -0.58
CA ASP A 16 0.05 20.31 0.31
C ASP A 16 -0.03 21.68 -0.37
N ARG A 17 0.05 21.76 -1.70
CA ARG A 17 0.09 23.03 -2.46
C ARG A 17 -1.15 23.31 -3.29
N VAL A 18 -2.02 22.33 -3.48
CA VAL A 18 -3.18 22.40 -4.37
C VAL A 18 -4.45 22.10 -3.57
N SER A 19 -5.60 22.63 -4.00
CA SER A 19 -6.87 22.29 -3.35
C SER A 19 -7.09 20.77 -3.39
N PRO A 20 -7.65 20.15 -2.32
CA PRO A 20 -7.83 18.70 -2.27
C PRO A 20 -8.60 18.14 -3.47
N LEU A 21 -9.63 18.86 -3.93
CA LEU A 21 -10.43 18.48 -5.10
C LEU A 21 -9.59 18.41 -6.37
N LEU A 22 -8.74 19.41 -6.62
CA LEU A 22 -7.88 19.44 -7.79
C LEU A 22 -6.76 18.39 -7.69
N GLY A 23 -6.20 18.14 -6.50
CA GLY A 23 -5.25 17.06 -6.27
C GLY A 23 -5.82 15.68 -6.61
N TRP A 24 -7.06 15.40 -6.18
CA TRP A 24 -7.78 14.18 -6.56
C TRP A 24 -8.10 14.13 -8.06
N GLY A 25 -8.55 15.25 -8.65
CA GLY A 25 -8.82 15.33 -10.08
C GLY A 25 -7.59 15.00 -10.93
N LEU A 26 -6.43 15.55 -10.58
CA LEU A 26 -5.16 15.27 -11.26
C LEU A 26 -4.71 13.82 -11.10
N ALA A 27 -4.84 13.26 -9.89
CA ALA A 27 -4.51 11.85 -9.65
C ALA A 27 -5.43 10.90 -10.43
N LEU A 28 -6.73 11.18 -10.49
CA LEU A 28 -7.70 10.41 -11.27
C LEU A 28 -7.43 10.52 -12.77
N ALA A 29 -7.15 11.74 -13.27
CA ALA A 29 -6.81 11.94 -14.67
C ALA A 29 -5.54 11.18 -15.06
N TRP A 30 -4.49 11.22 -14.23
CA TRP A 30 -3.26 10.48 -14.48
C TRP A 30 -3.47 8.97 -14.38
N ALA A 31 -4.25 8.50 -13.39
CA ALA A 31 -4.64 7.08 -13.31
C ALA A 31 -5.43 6.63 -14.55
N ALA A 32 -6.32 7.46 -15.08
CA ALA A 32 -7.06 7.17 -16.31
C ALA A 32 -6.12 7.07 -17.51
N VAL A 33 -5.22 8.04 -17.69
CA VAL A 33 -4.18 8.01 -18.73
C VAL A 33 -3.32 6.76 -18.60
N ALA A 34 -2.90 6.42 -17.38
CA ALA A 34 -2.11 5.23 -17.09
C ALA A 34 -2.80 3.93 -17.55
N THR A 35 -4.12 3.85 -17.40
CA THR A 35 -4.88 2.64 -17.77
C THR A 35 -5.18 2.51 -19.26
N VAL A 36 -5.05 3.59 -20.04
CA VAL A 36 -5.28 3.58 -21.49
C VAL A 36 -3.99 3.68 -22.31
N HIS A 37 -2.86 4.00 -21.68
CA HIS A 37 -1.56 4.05 -22.33
C HIS A 37 -1.10 2.65 -22.74
N ASP A 38 -1.00 2.43 -24.05
CA ASP A 38 -0.54 1.19 -24.68
C ASP A 38 0.85 1.30 -25.32
N GLY A 39 1.48 2.48 -25.20
CA GLY A 39 2.79 2.76 -25.76
C GLY A 39 3.96 2.10 -25.01
N ALA A 40 5.18 2.46 -25.43
CA ALA A 40 6.39 2.00 -24.75
C ALA A 40 6.40 2.41 -23.25
N ARG A 41 7.01 1.56 -22.43
CA ARG A 41 7.21 1.82 -20.99
C ARG A 41 7.99 3.11 -20.82
N LEU A 42 7.43 4.05 -20.06
CA LEU A 42 8.12 5.30 -19.79
C LEU A 42 9.24 5.08 -18.76
N PRO A 43 10.31 5.89 -18.79
CA PRO A 43 11.37 5.82 -17.80
C PRO A 43 10.81 5.89 -16.39
N TRP A 44 11.32 5.02 -15.52
CA TRP A 44 10.84 4.89 -14.14
C TRP A 44 9.35 4.65 -14.04
N ASP A 45 8.73 3.91 -14.96
CA ASP A 45 7.34 3.47 -14.84
C ASP A 45 6.34 4.64 -14.65
N LEU A 46 6.65 5.80 -15.24
CA LEU A 46 5.79 7.00 -15.17
C LEU A 46 4.40 6.76 -15.78
N ASP A 47 4.31 5.80 -16.70
CA ASP A 47 3.07 5.35 -17.32
C ASP A 47 2.12 4.67 -16.32
N ILE A 48 2.62 4.12 -15.20
CA ILE A 48 1.77 3.50 -14.16
C ILE A 48 1.78 4.26 -12.83
N ALA A 49 2.60 5.31 -12.72
CA ALA A 49 2.76 6.09 -11.49
C ALA A 49 1.45 6.76 -11.02
N GLY A 50 0.54 7.12 -11.93
CA GLY A 50 -0.77 7.70 -11.61
C GLY A 50 -1.60 6.82 -10.67
N ILE A 51 -1.57 5.49 -10.86
CA ILE A 51 -2.24 4.53 -9.95
C ILE A 51 -1.60 4.58 -8.55
N GLY A 52 -0.27 4.65 -8.47
CA GLY A 52 0.44 4.78 -7.21
C GLY A 52 0.09 6.07 -6.47
N VAL A 53 0.05 7.21 -7.18
CA VAL A 53 -0.35 8.51 -6.62
C VAL A 53 -1.77 8.45 -6.06
N LEU A 54 -2.71 7.86 -6.81
CA LEU A 54 -4.09 7.68 -6.38
C LEU A 54 -4.19 6.90 -5.06
N MET A 55 -3.47 5.77 -4.96
CA MET A 55 -3.46 4.94 -3.75
C MET A 55 -2.78 5.64 -2.56
N ILE A 56 -1.73 6.44 -2.81
CA ILE A 56 -1.09 7.24 -1.76
C ILE A 56 -2.04 8.31 -1.22
N LEU A 57 -2.75 9.03 -2.10
CA LEU A 57 -3.77 10.01 -1.68
C LEU A 57 -4.90 9.34 -0.89
N ALA A 58 -5.38 8.18 -1.35
CA ALA A 58 -6.36 7.38 -0.61
C ALA A 58 -5.85 6.99 0.78
N GLY A 59 -4.59 6.55 0.89
CA GLY A 59 -3.94 6.22 2.15
C GLY A 59 -3.82 7.42 3.10
N ARG A 60 -3.54 8.63 2.59
CA ARG A 60 -3.50 9.86 3.41
C ARG A 60 -4.88 10.21 3.97
N VAL A 61 -5.93 10.13 3.14
CA VAL A 61 -7.32 10.35 3.58
C VAL A 61 -7.71 9.29 4.61
N LEU A 62 -7.41 8.02 4.33
CA LEU A 62 -7.66 6.92 5.25
C LEU A 62 -6.99 7.16 6.60
N ARG A 63 -5.70 7.53 6.64
CA ARG A 63 -4.96 7.84 7.87
C ARG A 63 -5.65 8.93 8.70
N ARG A 64 -6.19 9.98 8.06
CA ARG A 64 -6.93 11.06 8.75
C ARG A 64 -8.21 10.55 9.42
N HIS A 65 -8.89 9.60 8.80
CA HIS A 65 -10.14 9.03 9.29
C HIS A 65 -9.95 7.72 10.06
N TYR A 66 -8.71 7.20 10.14
CA TYR A 66 -8.40 5.89 10.70
C TYR A 66 -8.86 5.72 12.15
N PRO A 67 -8.72 6.69 13.08
CA PRO A 67 -9.21 6.51 14.45
C PRO A 67 -10.71 6.24 14.53
N ARG A 68 -11.52 6.92 13.70
CA ARG A 68 -12.97 6.69 13.65
C ARG A 68 -13.31 5.35 13.02
N LEU A 69 -12.58 4.99 11.96
CA LEU A 69 -12.74 3.71 11.29
C LEU A 69 -12.35 2.54 12.22
N GLN A 70 -11.26 2.69 12.99
CA GLN A 70 -10.79 1.69 13.95
C GLN A 70 -11.85 1.39 15.01
N LEU A 71 -12.45 2.42 15.62
CA LEU A 71 -13.56 2.24 16.57
C LEU A 71 -14.76 1.49 15.98
N TRP A 72 -14.98 1.61 14.66
CA TRP A 72 -16.05 0.88 13.98
C TRP A 72 -15.64 -0.58 13.68
N ILE A 73 -14.40 -0.80 13.24
CA ILE A 73 -13.84 -2.12 12.91
C ILE A 73 -13.71 -3.01 14.16
N GLU A 74 -13.36 -2.43 15.31
CA GLU A 74 -13.16 -3.14 16.58
C GLU A 74 -14.46 -3.71 17.14
N LYS A 75 -15.63 -3.20 16.71
CA LYS A 75 -16.92 -3.75 17.13
C LYS A 75 -17.03 -5.23 16.70
N PRO A 76 -17.41 -6.13 17.62
CA PRO A 76 -17.55 -7.54 17.31
C PRO A 76 -18.58 -7.74 16.20
N GLY A 77 -18.31 -8.69 15.30
CA GLY A 77 -19.22 -9.07 14.21
C GLY A 77 -19.24 -8.14 12.99
N ARG A 78 -18.45 -7.05 12.93
CA ARG A 78 -18.47 -6.13 11.76
C ARG A 78 -17.38 -6.37 10.73
N ALA A 79 -16.14 -6.53 11.18
CA ALA A 79 -15.00 -6.57 10.27
C ALA A 79 -14.98 -7.81 9.37
N LEU A 80 -15.26 -9.00 9.92
CA LEU A 80 -15.19 -10.26 9.17
C LEU A 80 -16.26 -10.35 8.06
N PRO A 81 -17.56 -10.04 8.31
CA PRO A 81 -18.55 -10.03 7.23
C PRO A 81 -18.23 -9.01 6.15
N LEU A 82 -17.73 -7.82 6.52
CA LEU A 82 -17.33 -6.82 5.54
C LEU A 82 -16.10 -7.28 4.74
N ALA A 83 -15.11 -7.92 5.38
CA ALA A 83 -13.96 -8.48 4.68
C ALA A 83 -14.38 -9.60 3.71
N ALA A 84 -15.32 -10.47 4.11
CA ALA A 84 -15.90 -11.49 3.24
C ALA A 84 -16.67 -10.88 2.05
N LEU A 85 -17.44 -9.82 2.28
CA LEU A 85 -18.12 -9.08 1.22
C LEU A 85 -17.12 -8.45 0.24
N LEU A 86 -16.05 -7.83 0.74
CA LEU A 86 -14.99 -7.27 -0.09
C LEU A 86 -14.22 -8.34 -0.86
N LEU A 87 -14.05 -9.54 -0.30
CA LEU A 87 -13.46 -10.68 -1.00
C LEU A 87 -14.34 -11.13 -2.17
N VAL A 88 -15.66 -11.26 -1.96
CA VAL A 88 -16.61 -11.60 -3.03
C VAL A 88 -16.61 -10.53 -4.11
N LEU A 89 -16.62 -9.25 -3.72
CA LEU A 89 -16.54 -8.13 -4.65
C LEU A 89 -15.23 -8.14 -5.44
N LEU A 90 -14.09 -8.34 -4.77
CA LEU A 90 -12.78 -8.46 -5.41
C LEU A 90 -12.77 -9.61 -6.43
N ALA A 91 -13.27 -10.78 -6.06
CA ALA A 91 -13.33 -11.95 -6.93
C ALA A 91 -14.21 -11.69 -8.16
N GLY A 92 -15.40 -11.12 -7.95
CA GLY A 92 -16.32 -10.76 -9.04
C GLY A 92 -15.72 -9.72 -9.99
N LEU A 93 -15.17 -8.63 -9.46
CA LEU A 93 -14.52 -7.59 -10.27
C LEU A 93 -13.31 -8.13 -11.03
N SER A 94 -12.50 -8.99 -10.41
CA SER A 94 -11.35 -9.61 -11.06
C SER A 94 -11.75 -10.58 -12.17
N ALA A 95 -12.81 -11.36 -11.95
CA ALA A 95 -13.35 -12.27 -12.97
C ALA A 95 -13.89 -11.50 -14.19
N LEU A 96 -14.61 -10.39 -13.96
CA LEU A 96 -15.11 -9.52 -15.03
C LEU A 96 -13.98 -8.77 -15.76
N ASN A 97 -12.93 -8.37 -15.04
CA ASN A 97 -11.83 -7.61 -15.62
C ASN A 97 -10.83 -8.49 -16.38
N GLY A 98 -10.76 -9.78 -16.04
CA GLY A 98 -9.79 -10.71 -16.62
C GLY A 98 -8.38 -10.56 -16.05
N PRO A 99 -7.36 -11.11 -16.74
CA PRO A 99 -5.99 -11.13 -16.23
C PRO A 99 -5.39 -9.73 -16.16
N THR A 100 -4.72 -9.43 -15.04
CA THR A 100 -4.05 -8.14 -14.81
C THR A 100 -2.60 -8.35 -14.40
N ASN A 101 -1.73 -7.42 -14.81
CA ASN A 101 -0.32 -7.36 -14.45
C ASN A 101 0.16 -5.92 -14.51
N ILE A 102 0.21 -5.26 -13.35
CA ILE A 102 0.62 -3.86 -13.22
C ILE A 102 2.07 -3.63 -13.70
N ASN A 103 2.98 -4.58 -13.47
CA ASN A 103 4.38 -4.47 -13.91
C ASN A 103 4.51 -4.47 -15.44
N GLY A 104 3.57 -5.13 -16.12
CA GLY A 104 3.46 -5.13 -17.57
C GLY A 104 2.47 -4.10 -18.14
N ALA A 105 1.98 -3.16 -17.33
CA ALA A 105 0.90 -2.22 -17.70
C ALA A 105 -0.37 -2.90 -18.27
N LYS A 106 -0.65 -4.14 -17.87
CA LYS A 106 -1.85 -4.88 -18.29
C LYS A 106 -2.94 -4.71 -17.25
N PHE A 107 -3.93 -3.87 -17.52
CA PHE A 107 -5.00 -3.55 -16.56
C PHE A 107 -6.28 -4.38 -16.74
N GLY A 108 -6.30 -5.33 -17.68
CA GLY A 108 -7.48 -6.14 -17.98
C GLY A 108 -8.40 -5.46 -19.00
N ALA A 109 -9.68 -5.79 -18.97
CA ALA A 109 -10.70 -5.24 -19.86
C ALA A 109 -11.02 -3.77 -19.58
N SER A 110 -10.86 -3.32 -18.32
CA SER A 110 -11.16 -1.95 -17.92
C SER A 110 -10.28 -1.47 -16.76
N GLY A 111 -9.64 -0.32 -16.95
CA GLY A 111 -8.89 0.37 -15.89
C GLY A 111 -9.74 0.70 -14.66
N VAL A 112 -11.03 0.98 -14.85
CA VAL A 112 -11.96 1.26 -13.75
C VAL A 112 -12.20 0.01 -12.92
N LEU A 113 -12.42 -1.15 -13.56
CA LEU A 113 -12.58 -2.43 -12.87
C LEU A 113 -11.31 -2.79 -12.12
N PHE A 114 -10.14 -2.55 -12.72
CA PHE A 114 -8.85 -2.73 -12.05
C PHE A 114 -8.73 -1.89 -10.78
N VAL A 115 -9.00 -0.59 -10.84
CA VAL A 115 -8.92 0.30 -9.67
C VAL A 115 -9.95 -0.09 -8.61
N ALA A 116 -11.19 -0.42 -9.00
CA ALA A 116 -12.22 -0.88 -8.07
C ALA A 116 -11.82 -2.18 -7.36
N ALA A 117 -11.27 -3.16 -8.10
CA ALA A 117 -10.75 -4.39 -7.54
C ALA A 117 -9.59 -4.12 -6.57
N ALA A 118 -8.65 -3.26 -6.95
CA ALA A 118 -7.52 -2.88 -6.10
C ALA A 118 -7.97 -2.22 -4.79
N LEU A 119 -8.97 -1.33 -4.84
CA LEU A 119 -9.56 -0.70 -3.65
C LEU A 119 -10.28 -1.73 -2.76
N ALA A 120 -11.06 -2.65 -3.36
CA ALA A 120 -11.73 -3.72 -2.62
C ALA A 120 -10.73 -4.64 -1.91
N GLY A 121 -9.67 -5.07 -2.62
CA GLY A 121 -8.60 -5.87 -2.04
C GLY A 121 -7.83 -5.13 -0.94
N THR A 122 -7.53 -3.86 -1.14
CA THR A 122 -6.89 -3.02 -0.11
C THR A 122 -7.78 -2.90 1.14
N GLY A 123 -9.07 -2.63 0.96
CA GLY A 123 -10.03 -2.56 2.05
C GLY A 123 -10.14 -3.88 2.82
N MET A 124 -10.19 -5.01 2.11
CA MET A 124 -10.18 -6.34 2.70
C MET A 124 -8.93 -6.57 3.55
N VAL A 125 -7.74 -6.30 3.00
CA VAL A 125 -6.47 -6.47 3.71
C VAL A 125 -6.41 -5.56 4.95
N LEU A 126 -6.89 -4.32 4.87
CA LEU A 126 -6.95 -3.41 6.01
C LEU A 126 -7.84 -3.95 7.15
N LEU A 127 -9.01 -4.49 6.82
CA LEU A 127 -9.91 -5.09 7.81
C LEU A 127 -9.30 -6.31 8.49
N LEU A 128 -8.60 -7.16 7.72
CA LEU A 128 -7.90 -8.33 8.26
C LEU A 128 -6.69 -7.90 9.11
N ALA A 129 -5.90 -6.93 8.64
CA ALA A 129 -4.74 -6.40 9.34
C ALA A 129 -5.11 -5.78 10.68
N ALA A 130 -6.27 -5.12 10.78
CA ALA A 130 -6.79 -4.57 12.04
C ALA A 130 -7.10 -5.65 13.10
N ARG A 131 -7.18 -6.92 12.73
CA ARG A 131 -7.36 -8.06 13.66
C ARG A 131 -6.04 -8.72 14.05
N ILE A 132 -4.93 -8.35 13.41
CA ILE A 132 -3.60 -8.87 13.76
C ILE A 132 -3.13 -8.16 15.03
N PRO A 133 -2.78 -8.89 16.10
CA PRO A 133 -2.26 -8.26 17.32
C PRO A 133 -0.99 -7.47 17.02
N PRO A 134 -0.76 -6.31 17.66
CA PRO A 134 0.35 -5.41 17.35
C PRO A 134 1.69 -5.93 17.92
N THR A 135 2.13 -7.09 17.46
CA THR A 135 3.41 -7.72 17.81
C THR A 135 4.59 -6.90 17.31
N ARG A 136 5.79 -7.14 17.86
CA ARG A 136 7.02 -6.47 17.42
C ARG A 136 7.30 -6.70 15.93
N LEU A 137 7.02 -7.91 15.44
CA LEU A 137 7.19 -8.26 14.02
C LEU A 137 6.18 -7.49 13.15
N ALA A 138 4.90 -7.48 13.52
CA ALA A 138 3.88 -6.74 12.77
C ALA A 138 4.18 -5.24 12.70
N ARG A 139 4.60 -4.62 13.82
CA ARG A 139 5.02 -3.21 13.84
C ARG A 139 6.23 -2.96 12.97
N THR A 140 7.22 -3.86 13.01
CA THR A 140 8.41 -3.77 12.17
C THR A 140 8.02 -3.83 10.68
N ILE A 141 7.29 -4.86 10.26
CA ILE A 141 6.87 -5.01 8.87
C ILE A 141 6.06 -3.79 8.43
N SER A 142 5.13 -3.34 9.26
CA SER A 142 4.32 -2.15 9.00
C SER A 142 5.18 -0.91 8.72
N ALA A 143 6.18 -0.63 9.57
CA ALA A 143 7.09 0.49 9.40
C ALA A 143 7.92 0.43 8.11
N GLU A 144 8.22 -0.78 7.63
CA GLU A 144 9.05 -1.03 6.44
C GLU A 144 8.24 -1.32 5.17
N THR A 145 6.91 -1.33 5.24
CA THR A 145 6.03 -1.82 4.17
C THR A 145 6.31 -1.16 2.81
N LEU A 146 6.52 0.15 2.78
CA LEU A 146 6.81 0.86 1.52
C LEU A 146 8.15 0.45 0.91
N THR A 147 9.17 0.23 1.74
CA THR A 147 10.49 -0.21 1.29
C THR A 147 10.42 -1.67 0.83
N ILE A 148 9.76 -2.54 1.60
CA ILE A 148 9.50 -3.94 1.23
C ILE A 148 8.72 -3.98 -0.10
N PHE A 149 7.72 -3.13 -0.27
CA PHE A 149 6.96 -3.00 -1.50
C PHE A 149 7.82 -2.53 -2.69
N ALA A 150 8.83 -1.69 -2.49
CA ALA A 150 9.74 -1.35 -3.58
C ALA A 150 10.73 -2.48 -3.91
N LEU A 151 11.20 -3.23 -2.91
CA LEU A 151 12.22 -4.27 -3.06
C LEU A 151 11.66 -5.60 -3.59
N HIS A 152 10.42 -5.95 -3.21
CA HIS A 152 9.86 -7.26 -3.56
C HIS A 152 9.74 -7.47 -5.07
N ILE A 153 9.57 -6.43 -5.89
CA ILE A 153 9.50 -6.53 -7.35
C ILE A 153 10.77 -7.21 -7.91
N TYR A 154 11.94 -6.85 -7.41
CA TYR A 154 13.21 -7.43 -7.83
C TYR A 154 13.36 -8.88 -7.34
N LEU A 155 12.99 -9.16 -6.09
CA LEU A 155 13.09 -10.51 -5.54
C LEU A 155 12.07 -11.47 -6.15
N VAL A 156 10.85 -11.01 -6.45
CA VAL A 156 9.83 -11.79 -7.17
C VAL A 156 10.30 -12.13 -8.58
N HIS A 157 10.99 -11.22 -9.28
CA HIS A 157 11.60 -11.52 -10.58
C HIS A 157 12.67 -12.62 -10.50
N VAL A 158 13.40 -12.71 -9.39
CA VAL A 158 14.34 -13.82 -9.15
C VAL A 158 13.58 -15.10 -8.80
N ALA A 159 12.59 -15.01 -7.91
CA ALA A 159 11.80 -16.16 -7.45
C ALA A 159 10.98 -16.81 -8.59
N SER A 160 10.55 -16.03 -9.59
CA SER A 160 9.82 -16.56 -10.75
C SER A 160 10.66 -17.47 -11.65
N LYS A 161 11.98 -17.50 -11.48
CA LYS A 161 12.89 -18.43 -12.18
C LYS A 161 13.00 -19.79 -11.50
N LEU A 162 12.45 -19.94 -10.28
CA LEU A 162 12.46 -21.21 -9.56
C LEU A 162 11.50 -22.22 -10.22
N PRO A 163 11.79 -23.52 -10.14
CA PRO A 163 10.89 -24.55 -10.66
C PRO A 163 9.54 -24.48 -9.96
N HIS A 164 8.46 -24.47 -10.73
CA HIS A 164 7.10 -24.46 -10.21
C HIS A 164 6.55 -25.89 -10.14
N PRO A 165 5.89 -26.27 -9.03
CA PRO A 165 5.21 -27.56 -8.96
C PRO A 165 4.11 -27.68 -10.02
N ALA A 166 3.91 -28.90 -10.53
CA ALA A 166 2.93 -29.16 -11.58
C ALA A 166 1.47 -29.08 -11.09
N SER A 167 1.22 -29.36 -9.81
CA SER A 167 -0.13 -29.31 -9.26
C SER A 167 -0.55 -27.90 -8.91
N TRP A 168 -1.83 -27.57 -9.15
CA TRP A 168 -2.41 -26.26 -8.79
C TRP A 168 -2.23 -25.93 -7.30
N ALA A 169 -2.51 -26.89 -6.42
CA ALA A 169 -2.33 -26.71 -4.98
C ALA A 169 -0.87 -26.44 -4.62
N GLY A 170 0.07 -27.14 -5.28
CA GLY A 170 1.50 -26.89 -5.12
C GLY A 170 1.87 -25.46 -5.55
N GLN A 171 1.30 -24.96 -6.64
CA GLN A 171 1.58 -23.59 -7.13
C GLN A 171 1.08 -22.54 -6.14
N GLN A 172 -0.12 -22.71 -5.58
CA GLN A 172 -0.65 -21.80 -4.56
C GLN A 172 0.23 -21.81 -3.31
N LEU A 173 0.64 -23.00 -2.84
CA LEU A 173 1.54 -23.12 -1.69
C LEU A 173 2.90 -22.47 -1.97
N ALA A 174 3.50 -22.73 -3.14
CA ALA A 174 4.75 -22.14 -3.56
C ALA A 174 4.65 -20.61 -3.65
N MET A 175 3.51 -20.07 -4.09
CA MET A 175 3.25 -18.63 -4.11
C MET A 175 3.21 -18.04 -2.70
N VAL A 176 2.50 -18.68 -1.76
CA VAL A 176 2.43 -18.21 -0.36
C VAL A 176 3.79 -18.29 0.33
N VAL A 177 4.51 -19.40 0.16
CA VAL A 177 5.85 -19.59 0.74
C VAL A 177 6.84 -18.60 0.14
N SER A 178 6.84 -18.41 -1.18
CA SER A 178 7.73 -17.45 -1.83
C SER A 178 7.41 -16.01 -1.43
N ALA A 179 6.13 -15.62 -1.32
CA ALA A 179 5.75 -14.31 -0.81
C ALA A 179 6.26 -14.09 0.63
N GLY A 180 6.09 -15.08 1.51
CA GLY A 180 6.62 -15.03 2.88
C GLY A 180 8.15 -14.90 2.90
N ALA A 181 8.85 -15.72 2.13
CA ALA A 181 10.31 -15.68 2.03
C ALA A 181 10.82 -14.34 1.49
N VAL A 182 10.18 -13.80 0.44
CA VAL A 182 10.52 -12.49 -0.13
C VAL A 182 10.34 -11.38 0.90
N VAL A 183 9.25 -11.37 1.68
CA VAL A 183 9.06 -10.38 2.75
C VAL A 183 10.14 -10.49 3.81
N LEU A 184 10.49 -11.71 4.24
CA LEU A 184 11.54 -11.95 5.23
C LEU A 184 12.92 -11.51 4.73
N LEU A 185 13.23 -11.71 3.45
CA LEU A 185 14.48 -11.27 2.81
C LEU A 185 14.52 -9.75 2.59
N CYS A 186 13.40 -9.13 2.21
CA CYS A 186 13.29 -7.68 2.06
C CYS A 186 13.49 -6.95 3.39
N LEU A 187 13.06 -7.54 4.51
CA LEU A 187 13.03 -6.86 5.80
C LEU A 187 14.41 -6.36 6.31
N PRO A 188 15.50 -7.16 6.33
CA PRO A 188 16.81 -6.67 6.72
C PRO A 188 17.34 -5.59 5.77
N ILE A 189 17.12 -5.76 4.46
CA ILE A 189 17.52 -4.76 3.44
C ILE A 189 16.77 -3.45 3.67
N ALA A 190 15.46 -3.53 3.94
CA ALA A 190 14.63 -2.38 4.22
C ALA A 190 15.15 -1.59 5.42
N ARG A 191 15.49 -2.27 6.53
CA ARG A 191 16.05 -1.64 7.73
C ARG A 191 17.38 -0.91 7.47
N ILE A 192 18.25 -1.50 6.63
CA ILE A 192 19.53 -0.87 6.26
C ILE A 192 19.28 0.39 5.40
N LEU A 193 18.31 0.33 4.49
CA LEU A 193 17.99 1.43 3.57
C LEU A 193 17.15 2.54 4.22
N GLN A 194 16.33 2.21 5.21
CA GLN A 194 15.40 3.15 5.85
C GLN A 194 16.07 4.45 6.34
N PRO A 195 17.23 4.45 7.05
CA PRO A 195 17.85 5.70 7.48
C PRO A 195 18.29 6.58 6.29
N VAL A 196 18.73 5.98 5.18
CA VAL A 196 19.08 6.72 3.96
C VAL A 196 17.83 7.30 3.31
N LEU A 197 16.77 6.50 3.20
CA LEU A 197 15.49 6.95 2.64
C LEU A 197 14.87 8.07 3.45
N VAL A 198 14.84 7.94 4.78
CA VAL A 198 14.36 8.98 5.68
C VAL A 198 15.17 10.25 5.47
N ARG A 199 16.52 10.21 5.50
CA ARG A 199 17.35 11.40 5.25
C ARG A 199 17.01 12.06 3.91
N VAL A 200 16.93 11.31 2.82
CA VAL A 200 16.66 11.86 1.48
C VAL A 200 15.25 12.46 1.38
N VAL A 201 14.25 11.81 1.98
CA VAL A 201 12.85 12.25 1.93
C VAL A 201 12.60 13.43 2.89
N THR A 202 13.07 13.36 4.14
CA THR A 202 12.83 14.39 5.16
C THR A 202 13.61 15.67 4.90
N LEU A 203 14.79 15.60 4.26
CA LEU A 203 15.51 16.81 3.82
C LEU A 203 14.69 17.67 2.84
N ARG A 204 13.61 17.13 2.25
CA ARG A 204 12.79 17.81 1.25
C ARG A 204 11.36 18.11 1.69
N SER A 205 10.93 17.71 2.90
CA SER A 205 9.57 17.94 3.39
C SER A 205 9.56 18.94 4.55
N PRO A 206 9.13 20.21 4.34
CA PRO A 206 8.92 21.19 5.41
C PRO A 206 7.89 20.77 6.46
N VAL A 207 7.10 19.73 6.16
CA VAL A 207 5.98 19.19 6.95
C VAL A 207 6.41 18.59 8.30
N ALA A 208 7.69 18.28 8.50
CA ALA A 208 8.17 17.75 9.78
C ALA A 208 8.23 18.79 10.93
N ARG A 209 7.89 20.06 10.67
CA ARG A 209 7.92 21.13 11.69
C ARG A 209 6.60 21.39 12.41
N ASP A 210 5.52 20.70 12.04
CA ASP A 210 4.26 20.83 12.76
C ASP A 210 4.03 19.56 13.60
N PRO A 211 4.42 19.55 14.89
CA PRO A 211 4.03 18.48 15.80
C PRO A 211 2.52 18.55 15.92
N GLY A 212 1.83 17.71 15.13
CA GLY A 212 0.37 17.75 15.05
C GLY A 212 -0.27 17.85 16.44
N PRO A 213 -1.32 18.66 16.60
CA PRO A 213 -1.93 18.91 17.89
C PRO A 213 -2.44 17.58 18.45
N GLY A 214 -1.79 17.05 19.48
CA GLY A 214 -2.35 15.96 20.28
C GLY A 214 -1.72 14.57 20.14
N VAL A 215 -0.44 14.43 19.79
CA VAL A 215 0.34 13.40 20.51
C VAL A 215 0.61 13.98 21.88
N GLY A 216 -0.43 14.02 22.72
CA GLY A 216 -0.28 14.33 24.12
C GLY A 216 0.83 13.45 24.66
N ALA A 217 1.78 14.06 25.36
CA ALA A 217 2.73 13.32 26.16
C ALA A 217 1.97 12.19 26.85
N PRO A 218 2.46 10.93 26.81
CA PRO A 218 1.77 9.81 27.44
C PRO A 218 1.39 10.25 28.84
N ALA A 219 0.07 10.28 29.12
CA ALA A 219 -0.43 10.68 30.41
C ALA A 219 0.36 9.90 31.44
N ARG A 220 1.18 10.60 32.24
CA ARG A 220 1.96 9.97 33.30
C ARG A 220 0.94 9.26 34.17
N HIS A 221 0.98 7.93 34.14
CA HIS A 221 0.10 7.12 34.96
C HIS A 221 0.34 7.56 36.41
N PRO A 222 -0.66 8.06 37.16
CA PRO A 222 -0.46 8.58 38.52
C PRO A 222 -0.04 7.49 39.53
N ALA A 223 0.08 6.23 39.12
CA ALA A 223 0.37 5.08 39.97
C ALA A 223 1.85 4.92 40.38
N LEU A 224 2.74 5.87 40.07
CA LEU A 224 4.16 5.84 40.46
C LEU A 224 4.59 7.02 41.35
N ALA A 225 3.66 7.83 41.84
CA ALA A 225 3.97 8.94 42.75
C ALA A 225 3.83 8.59 44.25
N GLU A 226 3.41 7.36 44.57
CA GLU A 226 3.27 6.88 45.96
C GLU A 226 4.03 5.57 46.16
N ARG A 227 5.37 5.63 46.09
CA ARG A 227 6.29 4.67 46.73
C ARG A 227 7.58 5.36 47.10
#